data_AF-A0A9P5MVU7-F1
#
_entry.id   AF-A0A9P5MVU7-F1
#
_cell.length_a   1.000
_cell.length_b   1.000
_cell.length_c   1.000
_cell.angle_alpha   90.00
_cell.angle_beta   90.00
_cell.angle_gamma   90.00
#
_symmetry.space_group_name_H-M   'P 1'
#
loop_
_entity.id
_entity.type
_entity.pdbx_description
1 polymer ?
#
loop_
_entity_poly.entity_id
_entity_poly.type
_entity_poly.pdbx_seq_one_letter_code
_entity_poly.pdbx_strand_id
1 'polypeptide(L)'
;MSSNSEIPIDFSNPAVRDYMSLVRLQVLTPLSLLINIATALVCSFVLHPSLGDVTRSHPASISPWAPAIAAYIFAVYLGQVGYCILLVFARKPETKSTIIKGVGLALVIANWVMAGWAIAWVFEAFLTSTVLLGILTLLLIYSNVVLIVYHVPTWHRPLDLAFIHAPVRLFLILPLSVLFPYSLFITLGHGWDPAHPDQSDRNQWEGFAYLLVINIFGVLIIALRQDWVWFLGATWVCVSIWLNGRDPMPIYIIAIIFTVLHPITLIVTIFAKHFASRRQEGRIRLLSDEESAHQGQTLGGHEVQGDWS
;
A
#
# COMPACT_ATOMS: atom_id res chain seq x y z
N MET A 1 -36.25 -19.32 38.87
CA MET A 1 -36.04 -17.98 38.27
C MET A 1 -34.59 -17.90 37.83
N SER A 2 -34.19 -17.64 36.60
CA SER A 2 -34.81 -17.65 35.27
C SER A 2 -33.65 -17.38 34.31
N SER A 3 -33.48 -18.26 33.32
CA SER A 3 -32.72 -18.07 32.07
C SER A 3 -31.36 -17.34 32.16
N ASN A 4 -30.29 -18.10 32.44
CA ASN A 4 -29.06 -17.86 31.69
C ASN A 4 -29.20 -18.59 30.36
N SER A 5 -29.63 -17.85 29.34
CA SER A 5 -29.70 -18.29 27.96
C SER A 5 -28.26 -18.54 27.47
N GLU A 6 -27.70 -19.70 27.80
CA GLU A 6 -26.41 -20.14 27.31
C GLU A 6 -26.52 -20.36 25.79
N ILE A 7 -26.11 -19.34 25.05
CA ILE A 7 -25.85 -19.44 23.63
C ILE A 7 -24.79 -20.54 23.48
N PRO A 8 -25.03 -21.63 22.69
CA PRO A 8 -24.14 -22.79 22.63
C PRO A 8 -22.93 -22.51 21.71
N ILE A 9 -22.21 -21.42 22.00
CA ILE A 9 -21.01 -21.02 21.26
C ILE A 9 -19.87 -21.05 22.26
N ASP A 10 -19.04 -22.09 22.17
CA ASP A 10 -17.82 -22.23 22.96
C ASP A 10 -16.75 -21.24 22.46
N PHE A 11 -16.67 -20.09 23.12
CA PHE A 11 -15.68 -19.04 22.83
C PHE A 11 -14.26 -19.40 23.29
N SER A 12 -14.07 -20.50 24.01
CA SER A 12 -12.74 -20.97 24.42
C SER A 12 -11.99 -21.67 23.28
N ASN A 13 -12.70 -22.13 22.25
CA ASN A 13 -12.11 -22.76 21.07
C ASN A 13 -11.52 -21.70 20.09
N PRO A 14 -10.21 -21.78 19.74
CA PRO A 14 -9.57 -20.82 18.84
C PRO A 14 -10.20 -20.77 17.44
N ALA A 15 -10.76 -21.87 16.94
CA ALA A 15 -11.42 -21.90 15.64
C ALA A 15 -12.76 -21.12 15.64
N VAL A 16 -13.50 -21.16 16.75
CA VAL A 16 -14.75 -20.41 16.92
C VAL A 16 -14.45 -18.91 17.02
N ARG A 17 -13.38 -18.52 17.71
CA ARG A 17 -12.93 -17.12 17.79
C ARG A 17 -12.48 -16.57 16.44
N ASP A 18 -11.73 -17.34 15.66
CA ASP A 18 -11.29 -16.96 14.31
C ASP A 18 -12.49 -16.86 13.35
N TYR A 19 -13.49 -17.73 13.49
CA TYR A 19 -14.74 -17.62 12.72
C TYR A 19 -15.53 -16.37 13.10
N MET A 20 -15.71 -16.09 14.39
CA MET A 20 -16.44 -14.90 14.87
C MET A 20 -15.75 -13.59 14.50
N SER A 21 -14.42 -13.54 14.52
CA SER A 21 -13.67 -12.36 14.07
C SER A 21 -13.79 -12.16 12.56
N LEU A 22 -13.79 -13.24 11.78
CA LEU A 22 -14.04 -13.19 10.33
C LEU A 22 -15.45 -12.68 10.02
N VAL A 23 -16.49 -13.14 10.72
CA VAL A 23 -17.86 -12.65 10.55
C VAL A 23 -17.95 -11.15 10.88
N ARG A 24 -17.34 -10.70 11.98
CA ARG A 24 -17.29 -9.27 12.32
C ARG A 24 -16.58 -8.46 11.24
N LEU A 25 -15.48 -8.95 10.71
CA LEU A 25 -14.74 -8.30 9.63
C LEU A 25 -15.53 -8.27 8.32
N GLN A 26 -16.28 -9.32 7.99
CA GLN A 26 -17.12 -9.36 6.79
C GLN A 26 -18.26 -8.35 6.83
N VAL A 27 -18.75 -7.97 8.01
CA VAL A 27 -19.76 -6.91 8.16
C VAL A 27 -19.09 -5.53 8.25
N LEU A 28 -18.06 -5.42 9.08
CA LEU A 28 -17.45 -4.14 9.44
C LEU A 28 -16.60 -3.54 8.30
N THR A 29 -15.91 -4.38 7.52
CA THR A 29 -15.08 -3.90 6.41
C THR A 29 -15.91 -3.27 5.30
N PRO A 30 -16.93 -3.94 4.73
CA PRO A 30 -17.76 -3.31 3.69
C PRO A 30 -18.52 -2.10 4.21
N LEU A 31 -19.01 -2.14 5.46
CA LEU A 31 -19.70 -1.01 6.07
C LEU A 31 -18.79 0.21 6.20
N SER A 32 -17.58 0.04 6.76
CA SER A 32 -16.62 1.15 6.90
C SER A 32 -16.20 1.73 5.55
N LEU A 33 -16.00 0.89 4.53
CA LEU A 33 -15.71 1.33 3.17
C LEU A 33 -16.87 2.12 2.56
N LEU A 34 -18.11 1.64 2.70
CA LEU A 34 -19.29 2.32 2.18
C LEU A 34 -19.46 3.70 2.82
N ILE A 35 -19.27 3.80 4.13
CA ILE A 35 -19.33 5.06 4.87
C ILE A 35 -18.24 6.02 4.37
N ASN A 36 -17.00 5.54 4.22
CA ASN A 36 -15.89 6.35 3.70
C ASN A 36 -16.20 6.89 2.29
N ILE A 37 -16.68 6.03 1.37
CA ILE A 37 -17.08 6.46 0.02
C ILE A 37 -18.21 7.48 0.08
N ALA A 38 -19.26 7.22 0.85
CA ALA A 38 -20.40 8.13 0.97
C ALA A 38 -19.98 9.49 1.52
N THR A 39 -19.18 9.52 2.59
CA THR A 39 -18.63 10.76 3.16
C THR A 39 -17.77 11.50 2.14
N ALA A 40 -16.84 10.82 1.46
CA ALA A 40 -15.99 11.44 0.45
C ALA A 40 -16.81 12.04 -0.71
N LEU A 41 -17.85 11.34 -1.18
CA LEU A 41 -18.75 11.84 -2.22
C LEU A 41 -19.54 13.07 -1.76
N VAL A 42 -20.09 13.04 -0.54
CA VAL A 42 -20.83 14.18 0.04
C VAL A 42 -19.90 15.38 0.19
N CYS A 43 -18.70 15.19 0.74
CA CYS A 43 -17.69 16.25 0.88
C CYS A 43 -17.14 16.76 -0.47
N SER A 44 -17.21 15.96 -1.55
CA SER A 44 -16.74 16.36 -2.89
C SER A 44 -17.80 17.05 -3.74
N PHE A 45 -19.06 16.64 -3.64
CA PHE A 45 -20.11 17.03 -4.60
C PHE A 45 -21.34 17.68 -3.98
N VAL A 46 -21.58 17.52 -2.68
CA VAL A 46 -22.79 18.01 -2.02
C VAL A 46 -22.52 19.23 -1.15
N LEU A 47 -21.38 19.24 -0.45
CA LEU A 47 -20.99 20.35 0.42
C LEU A 47 -20.26 21.45 -0.34
N HIS A 48 -20.52 22.69 0.04
CA HIS A 48 -19.78 23.88 -0.38
C HIS A 48 -19.27 24.64 0.84
N PRO A 49 -17.96 24.94 0.93
CA PRO A 49 -16.90 24.56 -0.01
C PRO A 49 -16.71 23.03 -0.10
N SER A 50 -16.41 22.52 -1.29
CA SER A 50 -16.11 21.10 -1.49
C SER A 50 -14.65 20.78 -1.15
N LEU A 51 -14.28 19.49 -1.04
CA LEU A 51 -12.88 19.06 -0.89
C LEU A 51 -11.96 19.74 -1.92
N GLY A 52 -12.39 19.79 -3.18
CA GLY A 52 -11.64 20.42 -4.26
C GLY A 52 -11.58 21.95 -4.15
N ASP A 53 -12.62 22.59 -3.63
CA ASP A 53 -12.64 24.04 -3.44
C ASP A 53 -11.68 24.45 -2.32
N VAL A 54 -11.68 23.75 -1.19
CA VAL A 54 -10.73 23.99 -0.08
C VAL A 54 -9.28 23.75 -0.54
N THR A 55 -9.04 22.68 -1.30
CA THR A 55 -7.69 22.44 -1.86
C THR A 55 -7.25 23.56 -2.81
N ARG A 56 -8.16 24.14 -3.59
CA ARG A 56 -7.85 25.26 -4.49
C ARG A 56 -7.64 26.58 -3.75
N SER A 57 -8.33 26.81 -2.64
CA SER A 57 -8.17 28.03 -1.84
C SER A 57 -6.88 28.02 -1.02
N HIS A 58 -6.30 26.85 -0.74
CA HIS A 58 -5.06 26.71 0.03
C HIS A 58 -3.95 26.02 -0.78
N PRO A 59 -3.35 26.68 -1.78
CA PRO A 59 -2.20 26.12 -2.48
C PRO A 59 -0.99 26.09 -1.53
N ALA A 60 -0.20 25.02 -1.64
CA ALA A 60 1.01 24.79 -0.85
C ALA A 60 2.07 24.13 -1.74
N SER A 61 3.32 24.02 -1.25
CA SER A 61 4.48 23.66 -2.07
C SER A 61 4.30 22.37 -2.87
N ILE A 62 3.51 21.42 -2.36
CA ILE A 62 3.10 20.22 -3.08
C ILE A 62 1.59 20.32 -3.34
N SER A 63 1.18 20.87 -4.49
CA SER A 63 -0.23 20.95 -4.86
C SER A 63 -0.52 20.05 -6.07
N PRO A 64 -1.07 18.85 -5.86
CA PRO A 64 -1.37 17.96 -6.97
C PRO A 64 -2.61 18.42 -7.76
N TRP A 65 -2.69 18.02 -9.02
CA TRP A 65 -3.86 18.22 -9.84
C TRP A 65 -5.05 17.40 -9.29
N ALA A 66 -6.06 18.08 -8.76
CA ALA A 66 -7.18 17.47 -8.04
C ALA A 66 -7.88 16.32 -8.80
N PRO A 67 -8.16 16.42 -10.12
CA PRO A 67 -8.75 15.30 -10.87
C PRO A 67 -7.88 14.03 -10.90
N ALA A 68 -6.55 14.17 -10.97
CA ALA A 68 -5.65 13.01 -10.93
C ALA A 68 -5.64 12.34 -9.55
N ILE A 69 -5.73 13.12 -8.47
CA ILE A 69 -5.87 12.57 -7.11
C ILE A 69 -7.23 11.92 -6.90
N ALA A 70 -8.30 12.50 -7.44
CA ALA A 70 -9.64 11.89 -7.40
C ALA A 70 -9.64 10.53 -8.14
N ALA A 71 -9.00 10.45 -9.30
CA ALA A 71 -8.81 9.19 -10.02
C ALA A 71 -8.00 8.16 -9.21
N TYR A 72 -6.97 8.60 -8.48
CA TYR A 72 -6.19 7.75 -7.58
C TYR A 72 -7.06 7.22 -6.43
N ILE A 73 -7.82 8.09 -5.75
CA ILE A 73 -8.74 7.71 -4.66
C ILE A 73 -9.79 6.72 -5.18
N PHE A 74 -10.33 6.95 -6.38
CA PHE A 74 -11.26 6.02 -7.02
C PHE A 74 -10.62 4.63 -7.23
N ALA A 75 -9.38 4.57 -7.71
CA ALA A 75 -8.66 3.30 -7.86
C ALA A 75 -8.44 2.59 -6.51
N VAL A 76 -8.14 3.33 -5.45
CA VAL A 76 -8.05 2.78 -4.08
C VAL A 76 -9.39 2.19 -3.65
N TYR A 77 -10.49 2.92 -3.81
CA TYR A 77 -11.82 2.42 -3.44
C TYR A 77 -12.21 1.19 -4.27
N LEU A 78 -11.91 1.16 -5.57
CA LEU A 78 -12.16 -0.01 -6.41
C LEU A 78 -11.37 -1.23 -5.91
N GLY A 79 -10.10 -1.05 -5.55
CA GLY A 79 -9.28 -2.10 -4.96
C GLY A 79 -9.84 -2.59 -3.62
N GLN A 80 -10.33 -1.69 -2.76
CA GLN A 80 -10.96 -2.05 -1.49
C GLN A 80 -12.32 -2.76 -1.66
N VAL A 81 -13.11 -2.42 -2.69
CA VAL A 81 -14.31 -3.19 -3.04
C VAL A 81 -13.89 -4.62 -3.43
N GLY A 82 -12.84 -4.77 -4.23
CA GLY A 82 -12.27 -6.08 -4.55
C GLY A 82 -11.80 -6.85 -3.32
N TYR A 83 -11.18 -6.17 -2.35
CA TYR A 83 -10.83 -6.76 -1.05
C TYR A 83 -12.06 -7.29 -0.32
N CYS A 84 -13.15 -6.51 -0.24
CA CYS A 84 -14.41 -6.92 0.38
C CYS A 84 -15.03 -8.14 -0.32
N ILE A 85 -14.97 -8.21 -1.65
CA ILE A 85 -15.43 -9.37 -2.42
C ILE A 85 -14.58 -10.60 -2.09
N LEU A 86 -13.24 -10.48 -2.08
CA LEU A 86 -12.37 -11.58 -1.67
C LEU A 86 -12.65 -12.04 -0.24
N LEU A 87 -12.94 -11.12 0.67
CA LEU A 87 -13.31 -11.42 2.06
C LEU A 87 -14.50 -12.37 2.18
N VAL A 88 -15.48 -12.25 1.28
CA VAL A 88 -16.69 -13.09 1.26
C VAL A 88 -16.41 -14.42 0.55
N PHE A 89 -15.67 -14.40 -0.57
CA PHE A 89 -15.48 -15.58 -1.41
C PHE A 89 -14.21 -16.40 -1.09
N ALA A 90 -13.30 -15.89 -0.27
CA ALA A 90 -12.05 -16.59 0.05
C ALA A 90 -12.33 -17.90 0.80
N ARG A 91 -12.01 -19.02 0.14
CA ARG A 91 -12.13 -20.36 0.72
C ARG A 91 -10.84 -20.86 1.36
N LYS A 92 -9.69 -20.31 0.96
CA LYS A 92 -8.36 -20.74 1.40
C LYS A 92 -8.05 -20.25 2.83
N PRO A 93 -7.58 -21.11 3.74
CA PRO A 93 -7.33 -20.75 5.14
C PRO A 93 -6.21 -19.71 5.28
N GLU A 94 -5.21 -19.73 4.39
CA GLU A 94 -4.09 -18.79 4.43
C GLU A 94 -4.53 -17.36 4.06
N THR A 95 -5.42 -17.22 3.06
CA THR A 95 -6.01 -15.93 2.69
C THR A 95 -6.88 -15.39 3.83
N LYS A 96 -7.66 -16.26 4.50
CA LYS A 96 -8.44 -15.87 5.69
C LYS A 96 -7.55 -15.41 6.84
N SER A 97 -6.45 -16.10 7.12
CA SER A 97 -5.50 -15.71 8.17
C SER A 97 -4.87 -14.34 7.88
N THR A 98 -4.46 -14.10 6.62
CA THR A 98 -3.91 -12.83 6.17
C THR A 98 -4.88 -11.68 6.42
N ILE A 99 -6.16 -11.91 6.10
CA ILE A 99 -7.20 -10.90 6.26
C ILE A 99 -7.53 -10.66 7.74
N ILE A 100 -7.78 -11.71 8.52
CA ILE A 100 -8.22 -11.57 9.92
C ILE A 100 -7.10 -11.01 10.80
N LYS A 101 -5.91 -11.60 10.70
CA LYS A 101 -4.80 -11.35 11.63
C LYS A 101 -3.84 -10.28 11.13
N GLY A 102 -3.84 -10.01 9.82
CA GLY A 102 -2.92 -9.07 9.20
C GLY A 102 -3.48 -7.66 9.08
N VAL A 103 -4.59 -7.50 8.35
CA VAL A 103 -4.95 -6.19 7.78
C VAL A 103 -6.38 -5.74 8.04
N GLY A 104 -7.29 -6.68 8.30
CA GLY A 104 -8.73 -6.39 8.31
C GLY A 104 -9.15 -5.28 9.26
N LEU A 105 -8.74 -5.34 10.53
CA LEU A 105 -9.13 -4.33 11.52
C LEU A 105 -8.45 -2.98 11.27
N ALA A 106 -7.17 -3.00 10.91
CA ALA A 106 -6.43 -1.77 10.60
C ALA A 106 -7.02 -1.04 9.39
N LEU A 107 -7.47 -1.78 8.37
CA LEU A 107 -8.13 -1.22 7.19
C LEU A 107 -9.51 -0.63 7.51
N VAL A 108 -10.29 -1.30 8.37
CA VAL A 108 -11.56 -0.74 8.88
C VAL A 108 -11.32 0.61 9.56
N ILE A 109 -10.34 0.67 10.48
CA ILE A 109 -10.04 1.91 11.20
C ILE A 109 -9.51 2.96 10.22
N ALA A 110 -8.65 2.59 9.28
CA ALA A 110 -8.16 3.48 8.24
C ALA A 110 -9.30 4.11 7.41
N ASN A 111 -10.35 3.33 7.08
CA ASN A 111 -11.52 3.86 6.38
C ASN A 111 -12.29 4.88 7.21
N TRP A 112 -12.48 4.64 8.51
CA TRP A 112 -13.11 5.60 9.41
C TRP A 112 -12.28 6.88 9.58
N VAL A 113 -10.97 6.74 9.73
CA VAL A 113 -10.05 7.88 9.85
C VAL A 113 -10.03 8.70 8.56
N MET A 114 -10.05 8.05 7.40
CA MET A 114 -10.12 8.73 6.09
C MET A 114 -11.45 9.46 5.91
N ALA A 115 -12.57 8.88 6.33
CA ALA A 115 -13.87 9.55 6.32
C ALA A 115 -13.87 10.79 7.23
N GLY A 116 -13.35 10.65 8.45
CA GLY A 116 -13.20 11.75 9.40
C GLY A 116 -12.26 12.84 8.88
N TRP A 117 -11.20 12.47 8.17
CA TRP A 117 -10.29 13.41 7.52
C TRP A 117 -11.02 14.25 6.47
N ALA A 118 -11.82 13.63 5.59
CA ALA A 118 -12.55 14.37 4.56
C ALA A 118 -13.48 15.43 5.17
N ILE A 119 -14.13 15.11 6.29
CA ILE A 119 -14.97 16.05 7.04
C ILE A 119 -14.11 17.18 7.62
N ALA A 120 -13.02 16.84 8.33
CA ALA A 120 -12.13 17.82 8.94
C ALA A 120 -11.52 18.78 7.88
N TRP A 121 -11.20 18.27 6.69
CA TRP A 121 -10.69 19.06 5.58
C TRP A 121 -11.72 20.08 5.07
N VAL A 122 -12.96 19.65 4.82
CA VAL A 122 -14.03 20.55 4.35
C VAL A 122 -14.32 21.67 5.35
N PHE A 123 -14.23 21.39 6.65
CA PHE A 123 -14.39 22.40 7.70
C PHE A 123 -13.13 23.24 7.97
N GLU A 124 -12.09 23.13 7.14
CA GLU A 124 -10.81 23.83 7.29
C GLU A 124 -10.14 23.59 8.67
N ALA A 125 -10.45 22.47 9.33
CA ALA A 125 -9.84 22.06 10.58
C ALA A 125 -8.47 21.42 10.32
N PHE A 126 -7.52 22.19 9.77
CA PHE A 126 -6.25 21.70 9.23
C PHE A 126 -5.41 20.92 10.25
N LEU A 127 -5.35 21.37 11.51
CA LEU A 127 -4.66 20.63 12.57
C LEU A 127 -5.28 19.25 12.78
N THR A 128 -6.61 19.18 12.90
CA THR A 128 -7.35 17.92 13.06
C THR A 128 -7.16 17.03 11.84
N SER A 129 -7.23 17.60 10.63
CA SER A 129 -6.93 16.90 9.37
C SER A 129 -5.53 16.27 9.39
N THR A 130 -4.51 17.04 9.78
CA THR A 130 -3.11 16.59 9.83
C THR A 130 -2.92 15.47 10.86
N VAL A 131 -3.54 15.58 12.04
CA VAL A 131 -3.53 14.52 13.06
C VAL A 131 -4.19 13.23 12.53
N LEU A 132 -5.36 13.35 11.88
CA LEU A 132 -6.05 12.20 11.29
C LEU A 132 -5.23 11.55 10.17
N LEU A 133 -4.62 12.33 9.29
CA LEU A 133 -3.73 11.81 8.25
C LEU A 133 -2.46 11.17 8.82
N GLY A 134 -1.92 11.69 9.92
CA GLY A 134 -0.82 11.07 10.66
C GLY A 134 -1.22 9.70 11.19
N ILE A 135 -2.36 9.61 11.87
CA ILE A 135 -2.93 8.34 12.37
C ILE A 135 -3.17 7.37 11.21
N LEU A 136 -3.77 7.83 10.11
CA LEU A 136 -4.03 7.04 8.91
C LEU A 136 -2.73 6.47 8.34
N THR A 137 -1.71 7.32 8.19
CA THR A 137 -0.40 6.91 7.67
C THR A 137 0.25 5.86 8.57
N LEU A 138 0.21 6.03 9.90
CA LEU A 138 0.75 5.05 10.83
C LEU A 138 0.02 3.69 10.78
N LEU A 139 -1.32 3.69 10.70
CA LEU A 139 -2.12 2.47 10.55
C LEU A 139 -1.78 1.72 9.27
N LEU A 140 -1.55 2.44 8.18
CA LEU A 140 -1.22 1.88 6.88
C LEU A 140 0.23 1.42 6.80
N ILE A 141 1.17 2.10 7.45
CA ILE A 141 2.55 1.62 7.62
C ILE A 141 2.53 0.31 8.40
N TYR A 142 1.83 0.27 9.55
CA TYR A 142 1.67 -0.95 10.34
C TYR A 142 1.13 -2.10 9.50
N SER A 143 0.05 -1.87 8.75
CA SER A 143 -0.56 -2.87 7.86
C SER A 143 0.41 -3.39 6.80
N ASN A 144 1.19 -2.49 6.19
CA ASN A 144 2.18 -2.86 5.18
C ASN A 144 3.38 -3.62 5.76
N VAL A 145 3.85 -3.26 6.96
CA VAL A 145 4.90 -4.00 7.67
C VAL A 145 4.41 -5.41 8.00
N VAL A 146 3.20 -5.54 8.54
CA VAL A 146 2.60 -6.85 8.86
C VAL A 146 2.45 -7.72 7.61
N LEU A 147 2.02 -7.14 6.49
CA LEU A 147 1.96 -7.85 5.21
C LEU A 147 3.35 -8.31 4.74
N ILE A 148 4.37 -7.46 4.82
CA ILE A 148 5.71 -7.80 4.34
C ILE A 148 6.38 -8.87 5.22
N VAL A 149 6.17 -8.82 6.54
CA VAL A 149 6.83 -9.72 7.50
C VAL A 149 6.11 -11.06 7.60
N TYR A 150 4.78 -11.07 7.73
CA TYR A 150 4.02 -12.27 8.04
C TYR A 150 3.33 -12.91 6.83
N HIS A 151 3.07 -12.15 5.76
CA HIS A 151 2.28 -12.61 4.62
C HIS A 151 2.90 -12.17 3.29
N VAL A 152 4.10 -12.68 3.00
CA VAL A 152 4.93 -12.25 1.86
C VAL A 152 4.14 -12.33 0.54
N PRO A 153 4.17 -11.29 -0.30
CA PRO A 153 3.49 -11.32 -1.60
C PRO A 153 4.09 -12.41 -2.49
N THR A 154 3.24 -13.27 -3.05
CA THR A 154 3.66 -14.35 -3.95
C THR A 154 2.89 -14.29 -5.26
N TRP A 155 3.61 -14.44 -6.38
CA TRP A 155 3.01 -14.48 -7.73
C TRP A 155 2.12 -15.69 -7.97
N HIS A 156 2.19 -16.70 -7.11
CA HIS A 156 1.35 -17.90 -7.17
C HIS A 156 -0.11 -17.61 -6.76
N ARG A 157 -0.36 -16.44 -6.14
CA ARG A 157 -1.69 -15.99 -5.70
C ARG A 157 -1.95 -14.57 -6.20
N PRO A 158 -2.16 -14.40 -7.52
CA PRO A 158 -2.25 -13.07 -8.13
C PRO A 158 -3.46 -12.26 -7.62
N LEU A 159 -4.55 -12.92 -7.22
CA LEU A 159 -5.71 -12.25 -6.64
C LEU A 159 -5.43 -11.67 -5.25
N ASP A 160 -4.67 -12.38 -4.41
CA ASP A 160 -4.25 -11.88 -3.10
C ASP A 160 -3.33 -10.66 -3.29
N LEU A 161 -2.42 -10.70 -4.28
CA LEU A 161 -1.59 -9.55 -4.63
C LEU A 161 -2.43 -8.35 -5.10
N ALA A 162 -3.39 -8.57 -6.01
CA ALA A 162 -4.18 -7.51 -6.62
C ALA A 162 -5.21 -6.88 -5.66
N PHE A 163 -5.79 -7.65 -4.75
CA PHE A 163 -6.92 -7.18 -3.92
C PHE A 163 -6.63 -7.16 -2.42
N ILE A 164 -5.48 -7.65 -1.95
CA ILE A 164 -5.03 -7.45 -0.56
C ILE A 164 -3.85 -6.50 -0.53
N HIS A 165 -2.76 -6.85 -1.22
CA HIS A 165 -1.55 -6.03 -1.17
C HIS A 165 -1.70 -4.71 -1.92
N ALA A 166 -2.27 -4.73 -3.13
CA ALA A 166 -2.35 -3.52 -3.94
C ALA A 166 -3.20 -2.40 -3.32
N PRO A 167 -4.45 -2.62 -2.86
CA PRO A 167 -5.24 -1.54 -2.28
C PRO A 167 -4.61 -0.97 -1.01
N VAL A 168 -4.02 -1.82 -0.15
CA VAL A 168 -3.39 -1.38 1.10
C VAL A 168 -2.11 -0.57 0.84
N ARG A 169 -1.34 -0.93 -0.19
CA ARG A 169 -0.16 -0.16 -0.63
C ARG A 169 -0.54 1.14 -1.29
N LEU A 170 -1.49 1.13 -2.23
CA LEU A 170 -1.96 2.35 -2.88
C LEU A 170 -2.55 3.31 -1.84
N PHE A 171 -3.30 2.78 -0.88
CA PHE A 171 -3.87 3.57 0.20
C PHE A 171 -2.80 4.14 1.12
N LEU A 172 -1.65 3.48 1.31
CA LEU A 172 -0.50 4.04 2.03
C LEU A 172 0.20 5.15 1.25
N ILE A 173 0.47 4.91 -0.04
CA ILE A 173 1.25 5.83 -0.88
C ILE A 173 0.58 7.20 -0.97
N LEU A 174 -0.75 7.25 -1.03
CA LEU A 174 -1.50 8.50 -1.15
C LEU A 174 -1.28 9.48 0.02
N PRO A 175 -1.60 9.13 1.29
CA PRO A 175 -1.34 10.00 2.42
C PRO A 175 0.15 10.21 2.63
N LEU A 176 0.98 9.17 2.48
CA LEU A 176 2.43 9.28 2.67
C LEU A 176 3.10 10.21 1.67
N SER A 177 2.64 10.29 0.42
CA SER A 177 3.32 11.10 -0.61
C SER A 177 2.68 12.46 -0.81
N VAL A 178 1.39 12.61 -0.50
CA VAL A 178 0.61 13.80 -0.88
C VAL A 178 -0.25 14.31 0.27
N LEU A 179 -1.23 13.55 0.77
CA LEU A 179 -2.24 14.15 1.65
C LEU A 179 -1.65 14.64 2.97
N PHE A 180 -0.82 13.82 3.62
CA PHE A 180 -0.17 14.17 4.88
C PHE A 180 0.76 15.38 4.75
N PRO A 181 1.78 15.40 3.86
CA PRO A 181 2.66 16.56 3.73
C PRO A 181 1.90 17.81 3.30
N TYR A 182 0.91 17.68 2.41
CA TYR A 182 0.09 18.82 1.98
C TYR A 182 -0.70 19.43 3.16
N SER A 183 -1.41 18.61 3.94
CA SER A 183 -2.14 19.06 5.13
C SER A 183 -1.19 19.64 6.18
N LEU A 184 -0.01 19.04 6.36
CA LEU A 184 1.01 19.52 7.29
C LEU A 184 1.51 20.92 6.88
N PHE A 185 1.86 21.12 5.61
CA PHE A 185 2.33 22.42 5.13
C PHE A 185 1.28 23.51 5.30
N ILE A 186 0.01 23.21 5.02
CA ILE A 186 -1.08 24.17 5.27
C ILE A 186 -1.24 24.47 6.76
N THR A 187 -1.17 23.44 7.61
CA THR A 187 -1.25 23.60 9.07
C THR A 187 -0.11 24.46 9.63
N LEU A 188 1.09 24.34 9.07
CA LEU A 188 2.26 25.14 9.44
C LEU A 188 2.22 26.57 8.86
N GLY A 189 1.19 26.91 8.07
CA GLY A 189 1.07 28.21 7.42
C GLY A 189 2.02 28.37 6.24
N HIS A 190 2.46 27.27 5.63
CA HIS A 190 3.35 27.27 4.47
C HIS A 190 2.61 27.35 3.13
N GLY A 191 1.28 27.54 3.16
CA GLY A 191 0.49 27.87 1.98
C GLY A 191 0.70 29.32 1.53
N TRP A 192 0.34 29.62 0.28
CA TRP A 192 0.37 30.98 -0.26
C TRP A 192 -1.01 31.43 -0.71
N ASP A 193 -1.17 32.74 -0.87
CA ASP A 193 -2.39 33.33 -1.41
C ASP A 193 -2.49 33.02 -2.91
N PRO A 194 -3.58 32.36 -3.39
CA PRO A 194 -3.82 32.14 -4.81
C PRO A 194 -3.79 33.42 -5.66
N ALA A 195 -4.10 34.58 -5.08
CA ALA A 195 -4.10 35.87 -5.77
C ALA A 195 -2.68 36.42 -6.01
N HIS A 196 -1.67 35.94 -5.28
CA HIS A 196 -0.28 36.40 -5.34
C HIS A 196 0.68 35.21 -5.60
N PRO A 197 0.71 34.67 -6.84
CA PRO A 197 1.49 33.49 -7.19
C PRO A 197 3.01 33.72 -7.14
N ASP A 198 3.45 34.97 -7.08
CA ASP A 198 4.85 35.39 -6.90
C ASP A 198 5.46 34.94 -5.55
N GLN A 199 4.62 34.55 -4.59
CA GLN A 199 5.07 34.07 -3.28
C GLN A 199 5.26 32.55 -3.20
N SER A 200 4.99 31.80 -4.27
CA SER A 200 5.07 30.33 -4.30
C SER A 200 6.48 29.80 -3.96
N ASP A 201 7.51 30.60 -4.20
CA ASP A 201 8.92 30.22 -4.01
C ASP A 201 9.39 30.25 -2.55
N ARG A 202 8.62 30.85 -1.63
CA ARG A 202 9.06 31.15 -0.27
C ARG A 202 9.40 29.90 0.55
N ASN A 203 8.60 28.85 0.39
CA ASN A 203 8.71 27.59 1.15
C ASN A 203 8.93 26.37 0.23
N GLN A 204 9.51 26.59 -0.96
CA GLN A 204 9.69 25.54 -1.96
C GLN A 204 10.67 24.44 -1.53
N TRP A 205 11.66 24.76 -0.70
CA TRP A 205 12.71 23.82 -0.29
C TRP A 205 12.22 22.69 0.58
N GLU A 206 11.18 22.92 1.39
CA GLU A 206 10.59 21.88 2.23
C GLU A 206 9.80 20.87 1.40
N GLY A 207 8.99 21.36 0.46
CA GLY A 207 8.29 20.52 -0.51
C GLY A 207 9.27 19.73 -1.37
N PHE A 208 10.34 20.38 -1.84
CA PHE A 208 11.44 19.74 -2.56
C PHE A 208 12.10 18.62 -1.74
N ALA A 209 12.52 18.91 -0.50
CA ALA A 209 13.21 17.94 0.35
C ALA A 209 12.31 16.74 0.67
N TYR A 210 11.04 17.00 0.99
CA TYR A 210 10.06 15.94 1.24
C TYR A 210 9.86 15.06 0.01
N LEU A 211 9.57 15.67 -1.14
CA LEU A 211 9.30 14.97 -2.38
C LEU A 211 10.53 14.17 -2.84
N LEU A 212 11.75 14.70 -2.67
CA LEU A 212 12.98 14.00 -2.95
C LEU A 212 13.13 12.75 -2.08
N VAL A 213 12.99 12.90 -0.76
CA VAL A 213 13.15 11.78 0.20
C VAL A 213 12.14 10.67 -0.07
N ILE A 214 10.86 11.01 -0.24
CA ILE A 214 9.82 9.99 -0.42
C ILE A 214 9.98 9.25 -1.76
N ASN A 215 10.43 9.93 -2.81
CA ASN A 215 10.65 9.29 -4.10
C ASN A 215 11.95 8.46 -4.14
N ILE A 216 13.03 8.89 -3.46
CA ILE A 216 14.21 8.04 -3.26
C ILE A 216 13.82 6.76 -2.52
N PHE A 217 13.01 6.88 -1.47
CA PHE A 217 12.48 5.73 -0.75
C PHE A 217 11.62 4.83 -1.66
N GLY A 218 10.81 5.42 -2.53
CA GLY A 218 10.05 4.67 -3.54
C GLY A 218 10.92 3.92 -4.54
N VAL A 219 11.95 4.55 -5.09
CA VAL A 219 12.95 3.92 -5.96
C VAL A 219 13.63 2.74 -5.24
N LEU A 220 14.00 2.91 -3.98
CA LEU A 220 14.61 1.84 -3.18
C LEU A 220 13.67 0.64 -3.01
N ILE A 221 12.39 0.88 -2.71
CA ILE A 221 11.38 -0.20 -2.61
C ILE A 221 11.23 -0.93 -3.95
N ILE A 222 11.10 -0.18 -5.05
CA ILE A 222 10.97 -0.74 -6.40
C ILE A 222 12.20 -1.59 -6.73
N ALA A 223 13.41 -1.09 -6.44
CA ALA A 223 14.65 -1.80 -6.73
C ALA A 223 14.82 -3.08 -5.92
N LEU A 224 14.51 -3.05 -4.62
CA LEU A 224 14.71 -4.19 -3.73
C LEU A 224 13.64 -5.27 -3.86
N ARG A 225 12.40 -4.89 -4.18
CA ARG A 225 11.23 -5.79 -4.13
C ARG A 225 10.51 -6.00 -5.45
N GLN A 226 10.88 -5.27 -6.51
CA GLN A 226 10.18 -5.31 -7.81
C GLN A 226 8.67 -5.04 -7.64
N ASP A 227 8.33 -4.07 -6.78
CA ASP A 227 6.95 -3.77 -6.38
C ASP A 227 6.23 -2.93 -7.44
N TRP A 228 5.46 -3.61 -8.29
CA TRP A 228 4.64 -2.99 -9.34
C TRP A 228 3.61 -2.00 -8.80
N VAL A 229 3.06 -2.27 -7.62
CA VAL A 229 2.04 -1.39 -7.04
C VAL A 229 2.68 -0.08 -6.60
N TRP A 230 3.85 -0.16 -5.95
CA TRP A 230 4.59 1.03 -5.55
C TRP A 230 5.04 1.85 -6.76
N PHE A 231 5.53 1.18 -7.80
CA PHE A 231 5.84 1.81 -9.09
C PHE A 231 4.65 2.60 -9.66
N LEU A 232 3.50 1.96 -9.84
CA LEU A 232 2.33 2.61 -10.43
C LEU A 232 1.82 3.75 -9.55
N GLY A 233 1.74 3.53 -8.23
CA GLY A 233 1.25 4.52 -7.28
C GLY A 233 2.15 5.76 -7.20
N ALA A 234 3.45 5.57 -6.99
CA ALA A 234 4.41 6.67 -6.88
C ALA A 234 4.54 7.45 -8.20
N THR A 235 4.52 6.75 -9.35
CA THR A 235 4.54 7.40 -10.66
C THR A 235 3.28 8.22 -10.89
N TRP A 236 2.09 7.70 -10.55
CA TRP A 236 0.85 8.46 -10.69
C TRP A 236 0.81 9.70 -9.80
N VAL A 237 1.34 9.61 -8.57
CA VAL A 237 1.49 10.77 -7.69
C VAL A 237 2.39 11.81 -8.34
N CYS A 238 3.56 11.42 -8.86
CA CYS A 238 4.44 12.35 -9.57
C CYS A 238 3.73 13.01 -10.76
N VAL A 239 2.99 12.22 -11.56
CA VAL A 239 2.16 12.71 -12.67
C VAL A 239 1.13 13.72 -12.18
N SER A 240 0.44 13.46 -11.07
CA SER A 240 -0.53 14.40 -10.53
C SER A 240 0.09 15.75 -10.15
N ILE A 241 1.33 15.76 -9.66
CA ILE A 241 2.04 16.99 -9.26
C ILE A 241 2.42 17.79 -10.50
N TRP A 242 3.16 17.21 -11.45
CA TRP A 242 3.60 17.99 -12.61
C TRP A 242 2.46 18.36 -13.59
N LEU A 243 1.32 17.66 -13.56
CA LEU A 243 0.13 18.07 -14.33
C LEU A 243 -0.52 19.37 -13.81
N ASN A 244 -0.30 19.76 -12.55
CA ASN A 244 -0.87 20.99 -12.01
C ASN A 244 -0.20 22.24 -12.63
N GLY A 245 1.08 22.14 -12.99
CA GLY A 245 1.83 23.18 -13.72
C GLY A 245 2.03 24.51 -12.97
N ARG A 246 1.63 24.58 -11.70
CA ARG A 246 1.70 25.79 -10.85
C ARG A 246 2.65 25.66 -9.66
N ASP A 247 3.31 24.51 -9.54
CA ASP A 247 4.25 24.27 -8.44
C ASP A 247 5.61 24.92 -8.73
N PRO A 248 6.39 25.26 -7.69
CA PRO A 248 7.75 25.78 -7.84
C PRO A 248 8.63 24.88 -8.72
N MET A 249 9.51 25.50 -9.51
CA MET A 249 10.34 24.83 -10.51
C MET A 249 11.11 23.61 -9.96
N PRO A 250 11.72 23.64 -8.75
CA PRO A 250 12.43 22.47 -8.22
C PRO A 250 11.53 21.25 -7.97
N ILE A 251 10.30 21.48 -7.52
CA ILE A 251 9.32 20.43 -7.21
C ILE A 251 8.83 19.80 -8.51
N TYR A 252 8.53 20.65 -9.50
CA TYR A 252 8.16 20.23 -10.85
C TYR A 252 9.24 19.37 -11.51
N ILE A 253 10.51 19.78 -11.45
CA ILE A 253 11.65 19.04 -12.01
C ILE A 253 11.79 17.67 -11.35
N ILE A 254 11.73 17.60 -10.01
CA ILE A 254 11.81 16.32 -9.28
C ILE A 254 10.67 15.38 -9.69
N ALA A 255 9.43 15.88 -9.76
CA ALA A 255 8.29 15.07 -10.15
C ALA A 255 8.49 14.44 -11.55
N ILE A 256 9.03 15.19 -12.51
CA ILE A 256 9.35 14.65 -13.84
C ILE A 256 10.47 13.61 -13.78
N ILE A 257 11.57 13.92 -13.09
CA ILE A 257 12.72 13.00 -12.96
C ILE A 257 12.25 11.66 -12.41
N PHE A 258 11.47 11.65 -11.32
CA PHE A 258 11.01 10.40 -10.70
C PHE A 258 9.89 9.70 -11.49
N THR A 259 9.09 10.43 -12.26
CA THR A 259 8.16 9.83 -13.24
C THR A 259 8.91 8.93 -14.23
N VAL A 260 10.13 9.30 -14.62
CA VAL A 260 10.99 8.52 -15.53
C VAL A 260 11.88 7.53 -14.76
N LEU A 261 12.35 7.88 -13.58
CA LEU A 261 13.27 7.03 -12.80
C LEU A 261 12.58 5.76 -12.29
N HIS A 262 11.34 5.85 -11.81
CA HIS A 262 10.60 4.68 -11.32
C HIS A 262 10.50 3.54 -12.36
N PRO A 263 10.04 3.77 -13.61
CA PRO A 263 9.98 2.71 -14.62
C PRO A 263 11.37 2.21 -15.02
N ILE A 264 12.38 3.10 -15.13
CA ILE A 264 13.75 2.69 -15.44
C ILE A 264 14.29 1.76 -14.35
N THR A 265 14.11 2.10 -13.07
CA THR A 265 14.54 1.25 -11.96
C THR A 265 13.90 -0.14 -12.02
N LEU A 266 12.59 -0.21 -12.31
CA LEU A 266 11.90 -1.49 -12.43
C LEU A 266 12.46 -2.32 -13.59
N ILE A 267 12.68 -1.71 -14.76
CA ILE A 267 13.27 -2.37 -15.93
C ILE A 267 14.68 -2.88 -15.60
N VAL A 268 15.55 -2.01 -15.08
CA VAL A 268 16.95 -2.35 -14.74
C VAL A 268 17.01 -3.50 -13.74
N THR A 269 16.17 -3.49 -12.71
CA THR A 269 16.16 -4.57 -11.70
C THR A 269 15.64 -5.89 -12.25
N ILE A 270 14.65 -5.88 -13.14
CA ILE A 270 14.21 -7.08 -13.87
C ILE A 270 15.34 -7.64 -14.73
N PHE A 271 15.99 -6.81 -15.54
CA PHE A 271 17.10 -7.24 -16.39
C PHE A 271 18.31 -7.75 -15.58
N ALA A 272 18.69 -7.04 -14.51
CA ALA A 272 19.80 -7.43 -13.65
C ALA A 272 19.55 -8.82 -13.02
N LYS A 273 18.33 -9.08 -12.53
CA LYS A 273 17.96 -10.36 -11.96
C LYS A 273 17.92 -11.49 -12.99
N HIS A 274 17.38 -11.21 -14.19
CA HIS A 274 17.36 -12.16 -15.29
C HIS A 274 18.78 -12.57 -15.72
N PHE A 275 19.68 -11.59 -15.83
CA PHE A 275 21.08 -11.85 -16.19
C PHE A 275 21.85 -12.56 -15.08
N ALA A 276 21.60 -12.21 -13.81
CA ALA A 276 22.18 -12.90 -12.66
C ALA A 276 21.73 -14.38 -12.57
N SER A 277 20.44 -14.67 -12.84
CA SER A 277 19.91 -16.04 -12.88
C SER A 277 20.59 -16.88 -13.96
N ARG A 278 20.73 -16.33 -15.18
CA ARG A 278 21.42 -17.02 -16.29
C ARG A 278 22.88 -17.32 -15.98
N ARG A 279 23.56 -16.42 -15.26
CA ARG A 279 24.94 -16.63 -14.83
C ARG A 279 25.07 -17.71 -13.74
N GLN A 280 24.03 -17.92 -12.93
CA GLN A 280 23.98 -18.98 -11.92
C GLN A 280 23.61 -20.34 -12.52
N GLU A 281 22.74 -20.39 -13.54
CA GLU A 281 22.40 -21.62 -14.27
C GLU A 281 23.59 -22.20 -15.05
N GLY A 282 24.51 -21.34 -15.53
CA GLY A 282 25.79 -21.77 -16.11
C GLY A 282 26.83 -22.25 -15.07
N ARG A 283 26.56 -22.11 -13.77
CA ARG A 283 27.42 -22.56 -12.68
C ARG A 283 26.87 -23.88 -12.11
N ILE A 284 26.75 -24.89 -12.97
CA ILE A 284 26.58 -26.28 -12.52
C ILE A 284 27.81 -26.59 -11.65
N ARG A 285 27.56 -26.71 -10.35
CA ARG A 285 28.54 -27.16 -9.37
C ARG A 285 28.85 -28.61 -9.74
N LEU A 286 30.01 -28.87 -10.31
CA LEU A 286 30.55 -30.23 -10.32
C LEU A 286 30.53 -30.69 -8.85
N LEU A 287 29.82 -31.78 -8.56
CA LEU A 287 30.03 -32.51 -7.31
C LEU A 287 31.54 -32.68 -7.18
N SER A 288 32.12 -32.26 -6.05
CA SER A 288 33.51 -32.59 -5.76
C SER A 288 33.67 -34.11 -5.85
N ASP A 289 34.71 -34.57 -6.54
CA ASP A 289 34.95 -36.01 -6.82
C ASP A 289 34.96 -36.88 -5.54
N GLU A 290 35.13 -36.28 -4.36
CA GLU A 290 35.00 -36.93 -3.05
C GLU A 290 33.57 -37.41 -2.70
N GLU A 291 32.52 -36.70 -3.11
CA GLU A 291 31.12 -37.13 -2.85
C GLU A 291 30.66 -38.24 -3.82
N SER A 292 31.21 -38.25 -5.04
CA SER A 292 30.94 -39.31 -6.02
C SER A 292 31.55 -40.65 -5.61
N ALA A 293 32.71 -40.63 -4.94
CA ALA A 293 33.37 -41.83 -4.43
C ALA A 293 32.61 -42.50 -3.28
N HIS A 294 31.97 -41.72 -2.40
CA HIS A 294 31.17 -42.26 -1.29
C HIS A 294 29.82 -42.84 -1.74
N GLN A 295 29.23 -42.30 -2.81
CA GLN A 295 27.95 -42.80 -3.35
C GLN A 295 28.13 -44.05 -4.23
N GLY A 296 29.31 -44.26 -4.83
CA GLY A 296 29.64 -45.49 -5.56
C GLY A 296 29.93 -46.71 -4.67
N GLN A 297 30.36 -46.50 -3.42
CA GLN A 297 30.67 -47.59 -2.48
C GLN A 297 29.44 -48.20 -1.79
N THR A 298 28.29 -47.53 -1.76
CA THR A 298 27.09 -48.01 -1.07
C THR A 298 26.20 -48.93 -1.91
N LEU A 299 26.45 -49.03 -3.23
CA LEU A 299 25.64 -49.83 -4.16
C LEU A 299 26.35 -51.08 -4.72
N GLY A 300 27.60 -51.35 -4.30
CA GLY A 300 28.46 -52.41 -4.87
C GLY A 300 28.66 -53.65 -4.01
N GLY A 301 27.68 -54.05 -3.19
CA GLY A 301 27.84 -55.12 -2.19
C GLY A 301 26.70 -56.12 -2.13
N HIS A 302 26.25 -56.66 -3.28
CA HIS A 302 25.46 -57.89 -3.31
C HIS A 302 26.07 -58.84 -4.34
N GLU A 303 27.13 -59.53 -3.91
CA GLU A 303 27.68 -60.66 -4.63
C GLU A 303 26.69 -61.83 -4.47
N VAL A 304 26.08 -62.21 -5.59
CA VAL A 304 25.12 -63.31 -5.70
C VAL A 304 25.87 -64.62 -5.44
N GLN A 305 25.56 -65.25 -4.32
CA GLN A 305 26.06 -66.57 -3.96
C GLN A 305 25.48 -67.62 -4.92
N GLY A 306 26.32 -68.06 -5.87
CA GLY A 306 26.00 -69.14 -6.81
C GLY A 306 26.04 -70.49 -6.11
N ASP A 307 24.88 -71.10 -5.99
CA ASP A 307 24.65 -72.47 -5.53
C ASP A 307 25.19 -73.46 -6.58
N TRP A 308 26.16 -74.29 -6.21
CA TRP A 308 26.59 -75.44 -6.99
C TRP A 308 26.56 -76.68 -6.10
N SER A 309 25.70 -77.60 -6.52
CA SER A 309 25.56 -78.99 -6.07
C SER A 309 26.87 -79.78 -6.09
#